data_AF-A0A653S190-F1
#
_entry.id   AF-A0A653S190-F1
#
_cell.length_a   1.000
_cell.length_b   1.000
_cell.length_c   1.000
_cell.angle_alpha   90.00
_cell.angle_beta   90.00
_cell.angle_gamma   90.00
#
_symmetry.space_group_name_H-M   'P 1'
#
loop_
_entity.id
_entity.type
_entity.pdbx_description
1 polymer ?
#
loop_
_entity_poly.entity_id
_entity_poly.type
_entity_poly.pdbx_seq_one_letter_code
_entity_poly.pdbx_strand_id
1 'polypeptide(L)' 'MRCVPSGIRDCVIPFFEYLVWFVTHYLMAAAIVHGKRMKALRRVWKPQLIESTSPDAHDLYPDLV' A
#
# COMPACT_ATOMS: atom_id res chain seq x y z
N MET A 1 -15.70 -4.05 14.12
CA MET A 1 -14.38 -3.95 13.46
C MET A 1 -14.06 -5.28 12.78
N ARG A 2 -14.62 -5.55 11.61
CA ARG A 2 -14.22 -6.67 10.75
C ARG A 2 -14.42 -6.21 9.32
N CYS A 3 -13.32 -5.95 8.62
CA CYS A 3 -13.30 -5.83 7.17
C CYS A 3 -12.23 -6.78 6.66
N VAL A 4 -12.65 -7.97 6.25
CA VAL A 4 -11.97 -8.91 5.34
C VAL A 4 -13.14 -9.76 4.78
N PRO A 5 -13.25 -10.16 3.48
CA PRO A 5 -12.25 -10.26 2.42
C PRO A 5 -12.76 -9.74 1.04
N SER A 6 -12.30 -8.60 0.52
CA SER A 6 -12.44 -8.31 -0.93
C SER A 6 -11.60 -7.13 -1.44
N GLY A 7 -10.43 -6.92 -0.83
CA GLY A 7 -9.44 -5.97 -1.32
C GLY A 7 -9.77 -4.50 -1.05
N ILE A 8 -8.89 -3.63 -1.53
CA ILE A 8 -8.89 -2.17 -1.27
C ILE A 8 -10.20 -1.48 -1.70
N ARG A 9 -11.01 -2.14 -2.53
CA ARG A 9 -12.20 -1.58 -3.17
C ARG A 9 -13.44 -1.58 -2.27
N ASP A 10 -13.49 -2.43 -1.24
CA ASP A 10 -14.67 -2.61 -0.40
C ASP A 10 -14.49 -2.06 1.03
N CYS A 11 -13.31 -1.51 1.33
CA CYS A 11 -13.12 -0.74 2.56
C CYS A 11 -13.79 0.63 2.41
N VAL A 12 -14.91 0.83 3.12
CA VAL A 12 -15.39 2.17 3.47
C VAL A 12 -14.36 2.78 4.41
N ILE A 13 -13.32 3.40 3.85
CA ILE A 13 -12.29 4.08 4.62
C ILE A 13 -12.97 5.31 5.24
N PRO A 14 -13.11 5.41 6.59
CA PRO A 14 -13.48 6.68 7.21
C PRO A 14 -12.38 7.72 6.91
N PHE A 15 -12.50 8.96 7.35
CA PHE A 15 -11.57 10.08 7.06
C PHE A 15 -10.09 9.87 7.51
N PHE A 16 -9.68 8.64 7.84
CA PHE A 16 -8.34 8.22 8.26
C PHE A 16 -7.56 7.55 7.11
N GLU A 17 -6.34 8.01 6.86
CA GLU A 17 -5.41 7.38 5.91
C GLU A 17 -4.67 6.23 6.61
N TYR A 18 -4.86 4.99 6.13
CA TYR A 18 -4.18 3.79 6.66
C TYR A 18 -2.91 3.45 5.87
N LEU A 19 -1.89 2.90 6.55
CA LEU A 19 -0.66 2.42 5.91
C LEU A 19 -0.85 0.98 5.43
N VAL A 20 -1.31 0.79 4.20
CA VAL A 20 -1.63 -0.57 3.69
C VAL A 20 -0.47 -1.26 2.94
N TRP A 21 0.58 -0.51 2.58
CA TRP A 21 1.73 -1.04 1.85
C TRP A 21 2.95 -0.12 1.95
N PHE A 22 4.11 -0.71 2.20
CA PHE A 22 5.41 -0.05 2.11
C PHE A 22 6.49 -1.03 1.65
N VAL A 23 7.61 -0.49 1.17
CA VAL A 23 8.78 -1.30 0.78
C VAL A 23 10.04 -0.68 1.35
N THR A 24 10.79 -1.47 2.10
CA THR A 24 12.10 -1.09 2.62
C THR A 24 13.18 -1.27 1.56
N HIS A 25 14.09 -0.30 1.47
CA HIS A 25 15.23 -0.37 0.56
C HIS A 25 16.50 -0.10 1.34
N TYR A 26 17.54 -0.89 1.10
CA TYR A 26 18.85 -0.76 1.77
C TYR A 26 19.63 0.48 1.33
N LEU A 27 19.40 0.97 0.11
CA LEU A 27 19.99 2.20 -0.42
C LEU A 27 18.92 3.26 -0.65
N MET A 28 19.23 4.49 -0.23
CA MET A 28 18.40 5.67 -0.51
C MET A 28 18.14 5.84 -2.03
N ALA A 29 19.16 5.62 -2.87
CA ALA A 29 19.02 5.72 -4.32
C ALA A 29 17.98 4.73 -4.87
N ALA A 30 17.92 3.51 -4.33
CA ALA A 30 16.94 2.51 -4.75
C ALA A 30 15.51 2.93 -4.36
N ALA A 31 15.32 3.48 -3.14
CA ALA A 31 14.04 4.03 -2.70
C ALA A 31 13.57 5.18 -3.60
N ILE A 32 14.48 6.10 -3.97
CA ILE A 32 14.17 7.24 -4.83
C ILE A 32 13.75 6.76 -6.23
N VAL A 33 14.49 5.83 -6.84
CA VAL A 33 14.15 5.28 -8.16
C VAL A 33 12.81 4.57 -8.12
N HIS A 34 12.57 3.73 -7.11
CA HIS A 34 11.31 3.03 -6.93
C HIS A 34 10.15 4.00 -6.74
N GLY A 35 10.31 5.01 -5.87
CA GLY A 35 9.31 6.05 -5.63
C GLY A 35 8.99 6.87 -6.88
N LYS A 36 9.98 7.20 -7.71
CA LYS A 36 9.77 7.87 -9.01
C LYS A 36 8.96 6.99 -9.97
N ARG A 37 9.28 5.70 -10.06
CA ARG A 37 8.50 4.74 -10.87
C ARG A 37 7.06 4.66 -10.38
N MET A 38 6.85 4.53 -9.07
CA MET A 38 5.52 4.45 -8.46
C MET A 38 4.67 5.71 -8.71
N LYS A 39 5.29 6.89 -8.72
CA LYS A 39 4.61 8.16 -9.05
C LYS A 39 4.26 8.27 -10.53
N ALA A 40 5.01 7.62 -11.41
CA ALA A 40 4.77 7.60 -12.86
C ALA A 40 3.76 6.51 -13.30
N LEU A 41 3.38 5.58 -12.42
CA LEU A 41 2.40 4.54 -12.73
C LEU A 41 0.99 5.12 -12.90
N ARG A 42 0.20 4.49 -13.79
CA ARG A 42 -1.22 4.79 -13.94
C ARG A 42 -1.95 4.49 -12.62
N ARG A 43 -2.88 5.36 -12.23
CA ARG A 43 -3.69 5.24 -11.00
C ARG A 43 -4.30 3.83 -10.82
N VAL A 44 -4.72 3.19 -11.90
CA VAL A 44 -5.34 1.85 -11.90
C VAL A 44 -4.37 0.72 -11.54
N TRP A 45 -3.08 0.90 -11.82
CA TRP A 45 -2.07 -0.14 -11.63
C TRP A 45 -1.54 -0.20 -10.20
N LYS A 46 -1.58 0.91 -9.49
CA LYS A 46 -1.13 0.97 -8.10
C LYS A 46 -1.97 0.08 -7.17
N PRO A 47 -3.31 0.08 -7.22
CA PRO A 47 -4.14 -0.88 -6.49
C PRO A 47 -3.82 -2.34 -6.84
N GLN A 48 -3.65 -2.67 -8.13
CA GLN A 48 -3.33 -4.04 -8.56
C GLN A 48 -1.99 -4.53 -8.00
N LEU A 49 -0.98 -3.65 -7.97
CA LEU A 49 0.31 -3.95 -7.38
C LEU A 49 0.21 -4.14 -5.86
N ILE A 50 -0.55 -3.29 -5.18
CA ILE A 50 -0.74 -3.39 -3.74
C ILE A 50 -1.51 -4.68 -3.40
N GLU A 51 -2.59 -4.98 -4.10
CA GLU A 51 -3.37 -6.22 -3.90
C GLU A 51 -2.54 -7.48 -4.16
N SER A 52 -1.60 -7.45 -5.13
CA SER A 52 -0.74 -8.61 -5.41
C SER A 52 0.38 -8.82 -4.42
N THR A 53 0.80 -7.76 -3.70
CA THR A 53 1.92 -7.81 -2.75
C THR A 53 1.52 -7.71 -1.28
N SER A 54 0.29 -7.26 -1.01
CA SER A 54 -0.33 -7.15 0.30
C SER A 54 -1.81 -7.55 0.17
N PRO A 55 -2.09 -8.87 0.04
CA PRO A 55 -3.46 -9.37 -0.20
C PRO A 55 -4.42 -9.10 0.96
N ASP A 56 -3.91 -9.09 2.20
CA ASP A 56 -4.69 -8.82 3.42
C ASP A 56 -4.59 -7.35 3.82
N ALA A 57 -5.01 -6.43 2.95
CA ALA A 57 -4.88 -4.98 3.18
C ALA A 57 -5.44 -4.55 4.56
N HIS A 58 -4.56 -4.48 5.55
CA HIS A 58 -4.80 -3.98 6.90
C HIS A 58 -3.87 -2.79 7.16
N ASP A 59 -4.14 -2.04 8.24
CA ASP A 59 -3.26 -0.94 8.64
C ASP A 59 -1.98 -1.51 9.26
N LEU A 60 -0.84 -1.26 8.61
CA LEU A 60 0.49 -1.69 9.03
C LEU A 60 1.16 -0.69 9.99
N TYR A 61 0.56 0.50 10.19
CA TYR A 61 1.13 1.51 11.05
C TYR A 61 1.32 1.04 12.52
N PRO A 62 0.36 0.32 13.13
CA PRO A 62 0.52 -0.19 14.50
C PRO A 62 1.67 -1.19 14.67
N ASP A 63 2.07 -1.87 13.59
CA ASP A 63 3.09 -2.91 13.59
C ASP A 63 4.51 -2.36 13.31
N LEU A 64 4.65 -1.07 13.03
CA LEU A 64 5.94 -0.41 12.88
C LEU A 64 6.59 -0.20 14.26
N VAL A 65 7.79 -0.76 14.46
CA VAL A 65 8.63 -0.61 15.68
C VAL A 65 9.79 0.33 15.43
#